data_AF-A0A1I8Q2U1-F1
#
_entry.id   AF-A0A1I8Q2U1-F1
#
_cell.length_a   1.000
_cell.length_b   1.000
_cell.length_c   1.000
_cell.angle_alpha   90.00
_cell.angle_beta   90.00
_cell.angle_gamma   90.00
#
_symmetry.space_group_name_H-M   'P 1'
#
loop_
_entity.id
_entity.type
_entity.pdbx_description
1 polymer ?
#
loop_
_entity_poly.entity_id
_entity_poly.type
_entity_poly.pdbx_seq_one_letter_code
_entity_poly.pdbx_strand_id
1 'polypeptide(L)'
;MTKFNINWIFSVVVLIAAANLASASSDAFDLSVLRDILNIYHKKLSVLQCMERSCDPLAHQKMIAIENEMGRELRARLAAIQNFELDSLKADEVLQASIEKLLLAEPKCHDLSYFCPAMETVHLLPKFLSDYITPVQYFTQYGLRCVNLTNVQKAMEILGKSIEYLENEKSNGANYFEEALPAYNYVANEYRKLCDGNFWFGPVNHG
;
A
#
# COMPACT_ATOMS: atom_id res chain seq x y z
N MET A 1 -43.64 19.43 40.29
CA MET A 1 -43.46 18.16 39.55
C MET A 1 -43.08 18.50 38.12
N THR A 2 -41.80 18.45 37.80
CA THR A 2 -41.25 18.69 36.45
C THR A 2 -41.52 17.45 35.58
N LYS A 3 -42.33 17.61 34.54
CA LYS A 3 -42.58 16.56 33.54
C LYS A 3 -41.31 16.39 32.69
N PHE A 4 -40.52 15.36 32.99
CA PHE A 4 -39.40 14.96 32.14
C PHE A 4 -39.93 14.51 30.78
N ASN A 5 -39.54 15.24 29.73
CA ASN A 5 -40.04 15.08 28.38
C ASN A 5 -39.30 13.89 27.72
N ILE A 6 -39.88 12.69 27.82
CA ILE A 6 -39.33 11.41 27.33
C ILE A 6 -38.94 11.46 25.84
N ASN A 7 -39.56 12.34 25.05
CA ASN A 7 -39.24 12.52 23.62
C ASN A 7 -37.81 13.00 23.35
N TRP A 8 -37.16 13.71 24.29
CA TRP A 8 -35.77 14.15 24.10
C TRP A 8 -34.76 13.01 24.20
N ILE A 9 -35.03 12.01 25.05
CA ILE A 9 -34.13 10.87 25.25
C ILE A 9 -34.14 9.96 24.01
N PHE A 10 -35.31 9.74 23.40
CA PHE A 10 -35.42 8.95 22.17
C PHE A 10 -34.75 9.63 20.97
N SER A 11 -34.81 10.96 20.86
CA SER A 11 -34.17 11.68 19.75
C SER A 11 -32.64 11.62 19.81
N VAL A 12 -32.06 11.65 21.02
CA VAL A 12 -30.60 11.52 21.23
C VAL A 12 -30.12 10.09 20.99
N VAL A 13 -30.88 9.08 21.42
CA VAL A 13 -30.52 7.66 21.17
C VAL A 13 -30.57 7.31 19.68
N VAL A 14 -31.54 7.85 18.93
CA VAL A 14 -31.61 7.66 17.47
C VAL A 14 -30.47 8.38 16.74
N LEU A 15 -30.08 9.58 17.18
CA LEU A 15 -28.93 10.29 16.61
C LEU A 15 -27.59 9.58 16.88
N ILE A 16 -27.40 9.04 18.09
CA ILE A 16 -26.21 8.25 18.43
C ILE A 16 -26.17 6.93 17.64
N ALA A 17 -27.31 6.25 17.50
CA ALA A 17 -27.40 5.03 16.70
C ALA A 17 -27.14 5.30 15.21
N ALA A 18 -27.70 6.37 14.65
CA ALA A 18 -27.50 6.75 13.25
C ALA A 18 -26.07 7.23 12.97
N ALA A 19 -25.44 7.97 13.90
CA ALA A 19 -24.04 8.35 13.80
C ALA A 19 -23.10 7.14 13.86
N ASN A 20 -23.36 6.19 14.78
CA ASN A 20 -22.60 4.95 14.89
C ASN A 20 -22.81 4.02 13.67
N LEU A 21 -24.02 4.01 13.09
CA LEU A 21 -24.30 3.26 11.85
C LEU A 21 -23.61 3.90 10.64
N ALA A 22 -23.63 5.23 10.53
CA ALA A 22 -22.94 5.96 9.47
C ALA A 22 -21.41 5.78 9.58
N SER A 23 -20.84 5.91 10.79
CA SER A 23 -19.40 5.70 11.01
C SER A 23 -18.99 4.25 10.79
N ALA A 24 -19.78 3.27 11.25
CA ALA A 24 -19.51 1.86 10.99
C ALA A 24 -19.58 1.54 9.48
N SER A 25 -20.45 2.22 8.73
CA SER A 25 -20.54 2.05 7.27
C SER A 25 -19.36 2.68 6.52
N SER A 26 -18.85 3.83 6.97
CA SER A 26 -17.65 4.46 6.39
C SER A 26 -16.39 3.67 6.74
N ASP A 27 -16.23 3.23 7.98
CA ASP A 27 -15.04 2.46 8.39
C ASP A 27 -14.96 1.10 7.69
N ALA A 28 -16.11 0.48 7.42
CA ALA A 28 -16.16 -0.76 6.63
C ALA A 28 -15.78 -0.53 5.17
N PHE A 29 -16.19 0.60 4.58
CA PHE A 29 -15.79 0.99 3.24
C PHE A 29 -14.29 1.28 3.17
N ASP A 30 -13.76 2.07 4.09
CA ASP A 30 -12.32 2.38 4.19
C ASP A 30 -11.49 1.12 4.35
N LEU A 31 -11.98 0.14 5.13
CA LEU A 31 -11.27 -1.12 5.34
C LEU A 31 -11.23 -1.95 4.05
N SER A 32 -12.30 -1.90 3.25
CA SER A 32 -12.31 -2.53 1.93
C SER A 32 -11.31 -1.87 0.99
N VAL A 33 -11.35 -0.55 0.86
CA VAL A 33 -10.44 0.23 0.01
C VAL A 33 -8.98 -0.03 0.40
N LEU A 34 -8.68 0.01 1.70
CA LEU A 34 -7.35 -0.28 2.19
C LEU A 34 -6.90 -1.70 1.81
N ARG A 35 -7.76 -2.70 2.00
CA ARG A 35 -7.41 -4.10 1.63
C ARG A 35 -7.12 -4.24 0.15
N ASP A 36 -7.88 -3.57 -0.71
CA ASP A 36 -7.66 -3.59 -2.15
C ASP A 36 -6.29 -3.00 -2.51
N ILE A 37 -5.94 -1.84 -1.93
CA ILE A 37 -4.62 -1.22 -2.08
C ILE A 37 -3.51 -2.19 -1.63
N LEU A 38 -3.62 -2.77 -0.43
CA LEU A 38 -2.61 -3.70 0.11
C LEU A 38 -2.45 -4.94 -0.79
N ASN A 39 -3.53 -5.46 -1.35
CA ASN A 39 -3.51 -6.60 -2.26
C ASN A 39 -2.82 -6.27 -3.58
N ILE A 40 -3.02 -5.06 -4.12
CA ILE A 40 -2.39 -4.60 -5.36
C ILE A 40 -0.87 -4.45 -5.15
N TYR A 41 -0.44 -3.88 -4.03
CA TYR A 41 0.99 -3.85 -3.67
C TYR A 41 1.58 -5.26 -3.54
N HIS A 42 0.87 -6.17 -2.89
CA HIS A 42 1.32 -7.56 -2.76
C HIS A 42 1.46 -8.26 -4.12
N LYS A 43 0.50 -8.04 -5.03
CA LYS A 43 0.56 -8.53 -6.41
C LYS A 43 1.74 -7.94 -7.17
N LYS A 44 1.96 -6.63 -7.08
CA LYS A 44 3.11 -5.95 -7.70
C LYS A 44 4.43 -6.54 -7.23
N LEU A 45 4.59 -6.78 -5.93
CA LEU A 45 5.78 -7.44 -5.38
C LEU A 45 6.02 -8.82 -5.98
N SER A 46 4.96 -9.62 -6.10
CA SER A 46 5.05 -10.96 -6.68
C SER A 46 5.46 -10.91 -8.16
N VAL A 47 4.97 -9.93 -8.92
CA VAL A 47 5.37 -9.70 -10.32
C VAL A 47 6.84 -9.31 -10.40
N LEU A 48 7.30 -8.33 -9.60
CA LEU A 48 8.71 -7.94 -9.56
C LEU A 48 9.62 -9.13 -9.22
N GLN A 49 9.28 -9.90 -8.18
CA GLN A 49 10.01 -11.10 -7.79
C GLN A 49 9.99 -12.19 -8.87
N CYS A 50 8.92 -12.30 -9.67
CA CYS A 50 8.91 -13.20 -10.82
C CYS A 50 9.85 -12.70 -11.92
N MET A 51 9.84 -11.41 -12.25
CA MET A 51 10.69 -10.86 -13.30
C MET A 51 12.18 -11.02 -12.96
N GLU A 52 12.56 -10.96 -11.68
CA GLU A 52 13.90 -11.29 -11.20
C GLU A 52 14.35 -12.71 -11.54
N ARG A 53 13.40 -13.63 -11.60
CA ARG A 53 13.60 -15.05 -11.89
C ARG A 53 13.35 -15.38 -13.36
N SER A 54 13.11 -14.36 -14.20
CA SER A 54 12.81 -14.54 -15.61
C SER A 54 14.05 -14.90 -16.43
N CYS A 55 13.84 -15.41 -17.64
CA CYS A 55 14.94 -15.66 -18.59
C CYS A 55 15.36 -14.39 -19.36
N ASP A 56 14.75 -13.24 -19.10
CA ASP A 56 15.06 -12.00 -19.81
C ASP A 56 16.29 -11.33 -19.18
N PRO A 57 17.42 -11.24 -19.90
CA PRO A 57 18.64 -10.60 -19.39
C PRO A 57 18.46 -9.09 -19.14
N LEU A 58 17.37 -8.48 -19.65
CA LEU A 58 17.05 -7.07 -19.47
C LEU A 58 15.91 -6.82 -18.47
N ALA A 59 15.47 -7.84 -17.72
CA ALA A 59 14.34 -7.73 -16.80
C ALA A 59 14.50 -6.58 -15.80
N HIS A 60 15.68 -6.43 -15.17
CA HIS A 60 15.97 -5.33 -14.23
C HIS A 60 15.84 -3.96 -14.87
N GLN A 61 16.39 -3.78 -16.08
CA GLN A 61 16.36 -2.51 -16.79
C GLN A 61 14.92 -2.14 -17.16
N LYS A 62 14.12 -3.12 -17.59
CA LYS A 62 12.69 -2.93 -17.88
C LYS A 62 11.91 -2.57 -16.63
N MET A 63 12.15 -3.24 -15.50
CA MET A 63 11.52 -2.91 -14.21
C MET A 63 11.80 -1.46 -13.82
N ILE A 64 13.07 -1.05 -13.83
CA ILE A 64 13.47 0.33 -13.51
C ILE A 64 12.81 1.33 -14.47
N ALA A 65 12.82 1.05 -15.77
CA ALA A 65 12.24 1.96 -16.76
C ALA A 65 10.72 2.16 -16.55
N ILE A 66 9.99 1.07 -16.31
CA ILE A 66 8.55 1.08 -16.03
C ILE A 66 8.27 1.83 -14.73
N GLU A 67 8.97 1.51 -13.65
CA GLU A 67 8.75 2.15 -12.35
C GLU A 67 9.12 3.64 -12.36
N ASN A 68 10.17 4.03 -13.09
CA ASN A 68 10.49 5.44 -13.32
C ASN A 68 9.38 6.17 -14.10
N GLU A 69 8.79 5.52 -15.11
CA GLU A 69 7.63 6.06 -15.84
C GLU A 69 6.44 6.25 -14.90
N MET A 70 6.10 5.21 -14.14
CA MET A 70 4.94 5.25 -13.25
C MET A 70 5.12 6.22 -12.08
N GLY A 71 6.34 6.36 -11.56
CA GLY A 71 6.66 7.39 -10.56
C GLY A 71 6.47 8.82 -11.08
N ARG A 72 6.84 9.09 -12.34
CA ARG A 72 6.57 10.40 -12.97
C ARG A 72 5.08 10.62 -13.17
N GLU A 73 4.35 9.59 -13.61
CA GLU A 73 2.91 9.67 -13.78
C GLU A 73 2.17 9.91 -12.45
N LEU A 74 2.57 9.20 -11.39
CA LEU A 74 2.04 9.41 -10.05
C LEU A 74 2.20 10.86 -9.61
N ARG A 75 3.41 11.41 -9.70
CA ARG A 75 3.69 12.81 -9.33
C ARG A 75 2.87 13.81 -10.14
N ALA A 76 2.72 13.57 -11.44
CA ALA A 76 1.91 14.42 -12.31
C ALA A 76 0.42 14.41 -11.90
N ARG A 77 -0.11 13.24 -11.51
CA ARG A 77 -1.50 13.08 -11.07
C ARG A 77 -1.76 13.63 -9.66
N LEU A 78 -0.76 13.55 -8.79
CA LEU A 78 -0.79 14.05 -7.41
C LEU A 78 -0.78 15.59 -7.36
N ALA A 79 0.07 16.23 -8.19
CA ALA A 79 0.14 17.69 -8.28
C ALA A 79 -1.18 18.40 -8.67
N ALA A 80 -2.21 17.64 -9.09
CA ALA A 80 -3.47 18.18 -9.59
C ALA A 80 -4.59 18.35 -8.54
N ILE A 81 -4.51 17.77 -7.31
CA ILE A 81 -5.66 17.72 -6.36
C ILE A 81 -5.22 17.88 -4.88
N GLN A 82 -6.14 18.21 -3.98
CA GLN A 82 -5.91 18.61 -2.57
C GLN A 82 -6.51 17.66 -1.49
N ASN A 83 -6.95 16.42 -1.79
CA ASN A 83 -7.58 15.54 -0.79
C ASN A 83 -7.13 14.06 -0.80
N PHE A 84 -6.76 13.55 0.37
CA PHE A 84 -6.12 12.24 0.60
C PHE A 84 -6.89 11.01 0.09
N GLU A 85 -8.23 10.99 0.16
CA GLU A 85 -9.04 9.88 -0.37
C GLU A 85 -8.92 9.75 -1.89
N LEU A 86 -8.87 10.88 -2.60
CA LEU A 86 -8.73 10.91 -4.06
C LEU A 86 -7.29 10.60 -4.49
N ASP A 87 -6.31 10.94 -3.65
CA ASP A 87 -4.92 10.61 -3.87
C ASP A 87 -4.66 9.11 -3.74
N SER A 88 -5.38 8.43 -2.84
CA SER A 88 -5.32 6.97 -2.67
C SER A 88 -5.88 6.23 -3.89
N LEU A 89 -7.01 6.70 -4.45
CA LEU A 89 -7.62 6.12 -5.67
C LEU A 89 -6.74 6.33 -6.91
N LYS A 90 -6.06 7.47 -7.04
CA LYS A 90 -5.13 7.70 -8.16
C LYS A 90 -3.86 6.88 -8.04
N ALA A 91 -3.35 6.72 -6.82
CA ALA A 91 -2.22 5.84 -6.56
C ALA A 91 -2.57 4.41 -6.96
N ASP A 92 -3.80 3.97 -6.68
CA ASP A 92 -4.31 2.66 -7.07
C ASP A 92 -4.28 2.43 -8.59
N GLU A 93 -4.81 3.37 -9.38
CA GLU A 93 -4.78 3.29 -10.85
C GLU A 93 -3.35 3.22 -11.41
N VAL A 94 -2.44 4.03 -10.86
CA VAL A 94 -1.03 4.04 -11.28
C VAL A 94 -0.33 2.73 -10.91
N LEU A 95 -0.66 2.16 -9.75
CA LEU A 95 -0.15 0.85 -9.35
C LEU A 95 -0.67 -0.28 -10.25
N GLN A 96 -1.95 -0.26 -10.60
CA GLN A 96 -2.55 -1.23 -11.49
C GLN A 96 -1.89 -1.15 -12.89
N ALA A 97 -1.71 0.06 -13.42
CA ALA A 97 -1.03 0.29 -14.70
C ALA A 97 0.44 -0.15 -14.67
N SER A 98 1.14 0.05 -13.54
CA SER A 98 2.49 -0.49 -13.30
C SER A 98 2.51 -2.02 -13.44
N ILE A 99 1.59 -2.72 -12.77
CA ILE A 99 1.49 -4.19 -12.85
C ILE A 99 1.24 -4.65 -14.29
N GLU A 100 0.32 -4.01 -15.01
CA GLU A 100 0.02 -4.34 -16.40
C GLU A 100 1.24 -4.17 -17.31
N LYS A 101 1.96 -3.05 -17.18
CA LYS A 101 3.19 -2.82 -17.95
C LYS A 101 4.28 -3.84 -17.63
N LEU A 102 4.45 -4.20 -16.34
CA LEU A 102 5.42 -5.22 -15.92
C LEU A 102 5.08 -6.59 -16.53
N LEU A 103 3.80 -6.98 -16.51
CA LEU A 103 3.32 -8.23 -17.11
C LEU A 103 3.44 -8.23 -18.64
N LEU A 104 3.23 -7.09 -19.31
CA LEU A 104 3.49 -6.98 -20.74
C LEU A 104 4.99 -7.10 -21.08
N ALA A 105 5.85 -6.60 -20.19
CA ALA A 105 7.30 -6.65 -20.37
C ALA A 105 7.89 -8.05 -20.15
N GLU A 106 7.28 -8.85 -19.27
CA GLU A 106 7.58 -10.27 -19.05
C GLU A 106 6.29 -11.10 -18.90
N PRO A 107 5.70 -11.55 -20.03
CA PRO A 107 4.42 -12.25 -20.04
C PRO A 107 4.41 -13.57 -19.26
N LYS A 108 5.56 -14.20 -19.04
CA LYS A 108 5.60 -15.44 -18.26
C LYS A 108 5.25 -15.21 -16.79
N CYS A 109 5.40 -13.97 -16.30
CA CYS A 109 5.02 -13.59 -14.94
C CYS A 109 3.51 -13.41 -14.73
N HIS A 110 2.67 -13.68 -15.74
CA HIS A 110 1.27 -14.00 -15.50
C HIS A 110 1.14 -15.25 -14.61
N ASP A 111 2.08 -16.20 -14.71
CA ASP A 111 2.31 -17.23 -13.71
C ASP A 111 3.40 -16.75 -12.72
N LEU A 112 2.99 -16.33 -11.54
CA LEU A 112 3.89 -15.80 -10.50
C LEU A 112 4.88 -16.85 -9.96
N SER A 113 4.61 -18.13 -10.22
CA SER A 113 5.50 -19.25 -9.87
C SER A 113 6.59 -19.50 -10.91
N TYR A 114 6.54 -18.81 -12.05
CA TYR A 114 7.51 -18.96 -13.13
C TYR A 114 8.94 -18.71 -12.63
N PHE A 115 9.84 -19.57 -13.11
CA PHE A 115 11.28 -19.51 -12.88
C PHE A 115 12.00 -19.93 -14.16
N CYS A 116 13.09 -19.24 -14.50
CA CYS A 116 13.87 -19.56 -15.68
C CYS A 116 14.63 -20.90 -15.50
N PRO A 117 14.34 -21.94 -16.31
CA PRO A 117 15.01 -23.23 -16.15
C PRO A 117 16.53 -23.19 -16.37
N ALA A 118 17.02 -22.17 -17.09
CA ALA A 118 18.42 -21.97 -17.42
C ALA A 118 19.18 -21.08 -16.40
N MET A 119 18.53 -20.63 -15.32
CA MET A 119 19.23 -19.98 -14.22
C MET A 119 20.08 -21.01 -13.46
N GLU A 120 21.33 -21.18 -13.89
CA GLU A 120 22.31 -22.06 -13.24
C GLU A 120 22.81 -21.51 -11.89
N THR A 121 22.57 -20.22 -11.62
CA THR A 121 22.91 -19.58 -10.33
C THR A 121 21.75 -18.71 -9.84
N VAL A 122 21.50 -18.77 -8.53
CA VAL A 122 20.59 -17.85 -7.85
C VAL A 122 21.22 -16.47 -7.94
N HIS A 123 20.71 -15.61 -8.81
CA HIS A 123 21.09 -14.21 -8.82
C HIS A 123 20.61 -13.59 -7.51
N LEU A 124 21.55 -13.06 -6.70
CA LEU A 124 21.18 -12.22 -5.58
C LEU A 124 20.42 -11.01 -6.12
N LEU A 125 19.25 -10.76 -5.53
CA LEU A 125 18.42 -9.60 -5.81
C LEU A 125 19.28 -8.33 -5.76
N PRO A 126 19.27 -7.48 -6.80
CA PRO A 126 20.00 -6.22 -6.75
C PRO A 126 19.61 -5.44 -5.49
N LYS A 127 20.61 -4.84 -4.83
CA LYS A 127 20.40 -4.18 -3.53
C LYS A 127 19.25 -3.16 -3.56
N PHE A 128 19.17 -2.33 -4.61
CA PHE A 128 18.09 -1.33 -4.75
C PHE A 128 16.69 -1.96 -4.72
N LEU A 129 16.54 -3.14 -5.32
CA LEU A 129 15.25 -3.84 -5.37
C LEU A 129 14.98 -4.58 -4.06
N SER A 130 16.01 -5.16 -3.43
CA SER A 130 15.89 -5.77 -2.09
C SER A 130 15.48 -4.74 -1.04
N ASP A 131 16.13 -3.58 -1.05
CA ASP A 131 15.87 -2.47 -0.13
C ASP A 131 14.45 -1.93 -0.34
N TYR A 132 13.91 -1.98 -1.56
CA TYR A 132 12.54 -1.59 -1.87
C TYR A 132 11.49 -2.65 -1.49
N ILE A 133 11.70 -3.91 -1.87
CA ILE A 133 10.73 -4.99 -1.66
C ILE A 133 10.47 -5.21 -0.17
N THR A 134 11.51 -5.15 0.66
CA THR A 134 11.43 -5.44 2.10
C THR A 134 10.41 -4.58 2.85
N PRO A 135 10.48 -3.23 2.83
CA PRO A 135 9.48 -2.39 3.51
C PRO A 135 8.09 -2.53 2.88
N VAL A 136 7.98 -2.71 1.55
CA VAL A 136 6.69 -2.93 0.89
C VAL A 136 6.03 -4.22 1.38
N GLN A 137 6.82 -5.27 1.53
CA GLN A 137 6.37 -6.56 2.04
C GLN A 137 5.96 -6.43 3.53
N TYR A 138 6.71 -5.70 4.34
CA TYR A 138 6.36 -5.49 5.74
C TYR A 138 5.06 -4.71 5.90
N PHE A 139 4.88 -3.60 5.19
CA PHE A 139 3.62 -2.86 5.35
C PHE A 139 2.42 -3.69 4.87
N THR A 140 2.54 -4.44 3.76
CA THR A 140 1.42 -5.28 3.28
C THR A 140 1.07 -6.37 4.28
N GLN A 141 2.07 -7.04 4.85
CA GLN A 141 1.86 -8.06 5.87
C GLN A 141 1.24 -7.49 7.15
N TYR A 142 1.77 -6.39 7.68
CA TYR A 142 1.23 -5.74 8.87
C TYR A 142 -0.19 -5.19 8.65
N GLY A 143 -0.42 -4.59 7.48
CA GLY A 143 -1.71 -4.03 7.09
C GLY A 143 -2.80 -5.10 7.05
N LEU A 144 -2.55 -6.19 6.34
CA LEU A 144 -3.50 -7.30 6.20
C LEU A 144 -3.75 -8.03 7.53
N ARG A 145 -2.76 -8.09 8.42
CA ARG A 145 -2.85 -8.82 9.69
C ARG A 145 -3.52 -8.01 10.80
N CYS A 146 -3.26 -6.71 10.88
CA CYS A 146 -3.55 -5.93 12.09
C CYS A 146 -4.55 -4.80 11.88
N VAL A 147 -4.79 -4.36 10.64
CA VAL A 147 -5.76 -3.29 10.38
C VAL A 147 -7.18 -3.86 10.37
N ASN A 148 -8.05 -3.20 11.12
CA ASN A 148 -9.45 -3.56 11.31
C ASN A 148 -10.29 -2.28 11.52
N LEU A 149 -11.59 -2.43 11.73
CA LEU A 149 -12.52 -1.30 11.84
C LEU A 149 -12.14 -0.27 12.91
N THR A 150 -11.40 -0.65 13.97
CA THR A 150 -11.04 0.27 15.06
C THR A 150 -9.83 1.15 14.75
N ASN A 151 -9.01 0.79 13.75
CA ASN A 151 -7.77 1.50 13.44
C ASN A 151 -7.60 1.80 11.94
N VAL A 152 -8.61 1.52 11.11
CA VAL A 152 -8.58 1.75 9.66
C VAL A 152 -8.39 3.20 9.28
N GLN A 153 -9.07 4.14 9.93
CA GLN A 153 -8.89 5.57 9.66
C GLN A 153 -7.43 5.99 9.88
N LYS A 154 -6.79 5.45 10.93
CA LYS A 154 -5.38 5.72 11.20
C LYS A 154 -4.46 5.12 10.13
N ALA A 155 -4.77 3.92 9.66
CA ALA A 155 -4.03 3.26 8.59
C ALA A 155 -4.13 4.04 7.26
N MET A 156 -5.30 4.60 6.96
CA MET A 156 -5.52 5.49 5.80
C MET A 156 -4.75 6.82 5.94
N GLU A 157 -4.76 7.44 7.13
CA GLU A 157 -3.95 8.64 7.39
C GLU A 157 -2.44 8.39 7.16
N ILE A 158 -1.92 7.23 7.59
CA ILE A 158 -0.52 6.87 7.38
C ILE A 158 -0.20 6.74 5.89
N LEU A 159 -1.09 6.12 5.10
CA LEU A 159 -0.93 6.05 3.64
C LEU A 159 -0.98 7.44 3.00
N GLY A 160 -1.92 8.30 3.40
CA GLY A 160 -1.99 9.69 2.94
C GLY A 160 -0.69 10.46 3.21
N LYS A 161 -0.12 10.33 4.41
CA LYS A 161 1.18 10.95 4.74
C LYS A 161 2.34 10.39 3.92
N SER A 162 2.30 9.10 3.56
CA SER A 162 3.33 8.52 2.69
C SER A 162 3.33 9.12 1.29
N ILE A 163 2.16 9.52 0.80
CA ILE A 163 2.02 10.25 -0.46
C ILE A 163 2.66 11.63 -0.33
N GLU A 164 2.48 12.34 0.79
CA GLU A 164 3.17 13.62 1.03
C GLU A 164 4.70 13.49 1.00
N TYR A 165 5.26 12.37 1.47
CA TYR A 165 6.70 12.10 1.31
C TYR A 165 7.09 12.02 -0.17
N LEU A 166 6.31 11.31 -0.99
CA LEU A 166 6.56 11.16 -2.43
C LEU A 166 6.43 12.48 -3.21
N GLU A 167 5.55 13.38 -2.76
CA GLU A 167 5.36 14.71 -3.34
C GLU A 167 6.47 15.69 -2.99
N ASN A 168 6.95 15.64 -1.74
CA ASN A 168 7.98 16.56 -1.23
C ASN A 168 9.40 16.14 -1.62
N GLU A 169 9.61 14.88 -2.01
CA GLU A 169 10.91 14.38 -2.47
C GLU A 169 11.23 14.96 -3.87
N LYS A 170 12.21 15.87 -3.94
CA LYS A 170 12.74 16.34 -5.23
C LYS A 170 13.50 15.19 -5.90
N SER A 171 13.17 14.90 -7.16
CA SER A 171 13.90 13.89 -7.92
C SER A 171 15.37 14.27 -8.01
N ASN A 172 16.23 13.44 -7.42
CA ASN A 172 17.68 13.67 -7.34
C ASN A 172 18.45 12.90 -8.43
N GLY A 173 17.75 12.43 -9.46
CA GLY A 173 18.33 11.58 -10.51
C GLY A 173 18.49 10.10 -10.12
N ALA A 174 18.00 9.72 -8.94
CA ALA A 174 17.88 8.32 -8.51
C ALA A 174 16.73 7.62 -9.23
N ASN A 175 16.70 6.29 -9.22
CA ASN A 175 15.56 5.56 -9.77
C ASN A 175 14.37 5.56 -8.78
N TYR A 176 13.15 5.29 -9.26
CA TYR A 176 11.93 5.38 -8.46
C TYR A 176 11.95 4.46 -7.23
N PHE A 177 12.60 3.29 -7.30
CA PHE A 177 12.71 2.40 -6.15
C PHE A 177 13.47 3.07 -4.99
N GLU A 178 14.54 3.80 -5.31
CA GLU A 178 15.34 4.55 -4.34
C GLU A 178 14.61 5.80 -3.85
N GLU A 179 13.95 6.54 -4.76
CA GLU A 179 13.21 7.76 -4.42
C GLU A 179 12.00 7.47 -3.52
N ALA A 180 11.31 6.34 -3.71
CA ALA A 180 10.12 6.00 -2.94
C ALA A 180 10.43 5.28 -1.62
N LEU A 181 11.69 4.89 -1.41
CA LEU A 181 12.12 4.12 -0.24
C LEU A 181 11.81 4.81 1.11
N PRO A 182 12.01 6.14 1.29
CA PRO A 182 11.66 6.82 2.54
C PRO A 182 10.17 6.69 2.88
N ALA A 183 9.29 6.83 1.88
CA ALA A 183 7.85 6.71 2.06
C ALA A 183 7.45 5.29 2.48
N TYR A 184 7.97 4.26 1.82
CA TYR A 184 7.66 2.87 2.19
C TYR A 184 8.23 2.48 3.56
N ASN A 185 9.41 2.96 3.91
CA ASN A 185 9.98 2.76 5.25
C ASN A 185 9.13 3.43 6.34
N TYR A 186 8.60 4.63 6.07
CA TYR A 186 7.67 5.28 6.98
C TYR A 186 6.41 4.44 7.19
N VAL A 187 5.73 4.03 6.11
CA VAL A 187 4.49 3.23 6.20
C VAL A 187 4.74 1.91 6.92
N ALA A 188 5.79 1.18 6.55
CA ALA A 188 6.14 -0.10 7.18
C ALA A 188 6.34 0.04 8.69
N ASN A 189 7.04 1.09 9.13
CA ASN A 189 7.27 1.35 10.55
C ASN A 189 6.00 1.74 11.29
N GLU A 190 5.14 2.58 10.71
CA GLU A 190 3.89 2.98 11.34
C GLU A 190 2.87 1.82 11.38
N TYR A 191 2.80 1.01 10.32
CA TYR A 191 1.96 -0.19 10.30
C TYR A 191 2.42 -1.24 11.30
N ARG A 192 3.74 -1.39 11.49
CA ARG A 192 4.28 -2.21 12.58
C ARG A 192 3.81 -1.71 13.94
N LYS A 193 3.82 -0.40 14.19
CA LYS A 193 3.32 0.17 15.45
C LYS A 193 1.82 -0.08 15.65
N LEU A 194 1.03 -0.05 14.57
CA LEU A 194 -0.39 -0.43 14.63
C LEU A 194 -0.57 -1.91 14.99
N CYS A 195 0.30 -2.79 14.53
CA CYS A 195 0.34 -4.19 14.93
C CYS A 195 0.77 -4.37 16.40
N ASP A 196 1.88 -3.78 16.80
CA ASP A 196 2.47 -3.94 18.13
C ASP A 196 1.58 -3.29 19.22
N GLY A 197 0.87 -2.22 18.87
CA GLY A 197 -0.14 -1.57 19.72
C GLY A 197 -1.46 -2.35 19.83
N ASN A 198 -1.71 -3.32 18.94
CA ASN A 198 -2.83 -4.25 19.04
C ASN A 198 -2.44 -5.42 19.96
N PHE A 199 -2.60 -5.21 21.26
CA PHE A 199 -2.30 -6.13 22.37
C PHE A 199 -2.99 -7.53 22.31
N TRP A 200 -3.71 -7.84 21.23
CA TRP A 200 -4.46 -9.08 21.02
C TRP A 200 -3.69 -10.17 20.28
N PHE A 201 -2.59 -9.82 19.60
CA PHE A 201 -1.71 -10.81 18.96
C PHE A 201 -0.31 -10.64 19.55
N GLY A 202 0.12 -11.62 20.33
CA GLY A 202 1.37 -11.60 21.09
C GLY A 202 2.63 -11.28 20.27
N PRO A 203 3.75 -11.02 20.96
CA PRO A 203 4.96 -10.46 20.36
C PRO A 203 5.43 -11.26 19.14
N VAL A 204 5.73 -10.53 18.06
CA VAL A 204 6.37 -11.09 16.87
C VAL A 204 7.85 -11.29 17.20
N ASN A 205 8.26 -12.55 17.37
CA ASN A 205 9.67 -12.89 17.43
C ASN A 205 10.28 -12.67 16.04
N HIS A 206 11.13 -11.65 15.93
CA HIS A 206 12.03 -11.49 14.79
C HIS A 206 13.18 -12.49 14.96
N GLY A 207 13.11 -13.61 14.23
CA GLY A 207 14.20 -14.57 14.07
C GLY A 207 15.05 -14.24 12.84
#